data_AF-A0A2E8HBV9-F1
#
_entry.id   AF-A0A2E8HBV9-F1
#
_cell.length_a   1.000
_cell.length_b   1.000
_cell.length_c   1.000
_cell.angle_alpha   90.00
_cell.angle_beta   90.00
_cell.angle_gamma   90.00
#
_symmetry.space_group_name_H-M   'P 1'
#
loop_
_entity.id
_entity.type
_entity.pdbx_description
1 polymer ?
#
loop_
_entity_poly.entity_id
_entity_poly.type
_entity_poly.pdbx_seq_one_letter_code
_entity_poly.pdbx_strand_id
1 'polypeptide(L)'
;MIPYIGIGVLALGGLVLIYYIRHRGPTLEAIDGLPMTRLQRRAWWSLALSLVFTGALVLLFTTRGVQAYDSDSSLRFLVYGLFICPLLANLLIDPFGLPDRDGSGQSDERDVRVLERAPRVQSVAMILTLAVWMICLSLGYHDTGAIPMIFIYLIFFSALLANGLGLSLGIILGYRKMVRYGEG
;
A
#
# COMPACT_ATOMS: atom_id res chain seq x y z
N MET A 1 5.51 -15.41 21.12
CA MET A 1 6.30 -14.15 21.09
C MET A 1 6.57 -13.59 19.67
N ILE A 2 6.08 -14.26 18.61
CA ILE A 2 6.27 -13.86 17.20
C ILE A 2 5.48 -12.61 16.73
N PRO A 3 4.32 -12.19 17.30
CA PRO A 3 3.55 -11.09 16.69
C PRO A 3 4.27 -9.73 16.79
N TYR A 4 5.06 -9.52 17.85
CA TYR A 4 5.67 -8.21 18.13
C TYR A 4 6.81 -7.83 17.19
N ILE A 5 7.53 -8.81 16.63
CA ILE A 5 8.64 -8.55 15.69
C ILE A 5 8.08 -8.14 14.32
N GLY A 6 7.01 -8.79 13.84
CA GLY A 6 6.35 -8.41 12.59
C GLY A 6 5.66 -7.05 12.67
N ILE A 7 5.00 -6.75 13.80
CA ILE A 7 4.47 -5.40 14.09
C ILE A 7 5.60 -4.39 14.17
N GLY A 8 6.73 -4.74 14.80
CA GLY A 8 7.90 -3.89 14.91
C GLY A 8 8.49 -3.53 13.55
N VAL A 9 8.63 -4.50 12.63
CA VAL A 9 9.17 -4.25 11.28
C VAL A 9 8.18 -3.48 10.40
N LEU A 10 6.88 -3.74 10.50
CA LEU A 10 5.86 -2.96 9.78
C LEU A 10 5.74 -1.54 10.35
N ALA A 11 5.84 -1.38 11.66
CA ALA A 11 5.86 -0.08 12.33
C ALA A 11 7.16 0.67 12.02
N LEU A 12 8.30 -0.01 11.93
CA LEU A 12 9.58 0.57 11.55
C LEU A 12 9.58 0.96 10.06
N GLY A 13 9.05 0.12 9.18
CA GLY A 13 8.87 0.43 7.76
C GLY A 13 7.90 1.60 7.56
N GLY A 14 6.78 1.61 8.29
CA GLY A 14 5.84 2.71 8.35
C GLY A 14 6.46 3.98 8.93
N LEU A 15 7.26 3.89 9.99
CA LEU A 15 7.98 5.01 10.59
C LEU A 15 9.07 5.54 9.68
N VAL A 16 9.81 4.69 8.98
CA VAL A 16 10.81 5.09 7.98
C VAL A 16 10.11 5.78 6.82
N LEU A 17 8.97 5.28 6.37
CA LEU A 17 8.15 5.91 5.33
C LEU A 17 7.59 7.27 5.81
N ILE A 18 7.03 7.33 7.02
CA ILE A 18 6.50 8.55 7.64
C ILE A 18 7.62 9.57 7.89
N TYR A 19 8.77 9.14 8.40
CA TYR A 19 9.97 9.95 8.61
C TYR A 19 10.49 10.48 7.27
N TYR A 20 10.56 9.63 6.25
CA TYR A 20 10.94 10.01 4.89
C TYR A 20 9.95 11.02 4.29
N ILE A 21 8.65 10.85 4.51
CA ILE A 21 7.60 11.78 4.08
C ILE A 21 7.69 13.11 4.85
N ARG A 22 7.88 13.06 6.17
CA ARG A 22 7.88 14.20 7.10
C ARG A 22 9.12 15.08 6.96
N HIS A 23 10.30 14.48 6.78
CA HIS A 23 11.54 15.25 6.54
C HIS A 23 11.67 15.79 5.12
N ARG A 24 10.88 15.31 4.15
CA ARG A 24 10.87 15.86 2.79
C ARG A 24 9.69 16.80 2.48
N GLY A 25 8.94 17.22 3.51
CA GLY A 25 7.99 18.35 3.48
C GLY A 25 6.66 18.12 2.74
N PRO A 26 5.49 18.47 3.30
CA PRO A 26 4.20 18.38 2.61
C PRO A 26 4.00 19.57 1.68
N THR A 27 4.78 19.67 0.61
CA THR A 27 4.52 20.66 -0.45
C THR A 27 4.21 19.88 -1.73
N LEU A 28 2.98 19.39 -1.78
CA LEU A 28 2.27 19.09 -3.02
C LEU A 28 1.25 20.20 -3.28
N GLU A 29 1.56 21.44 -2.87
CA GLU A 29 0.98 22.58 -3.56
C GLU A 29 1.48 22.48 -5.00
N ALA A 30 0.50 22.41 -5.91
CA ALA A 30 0.60 22.80 -7.30
C ALA A 30 2.04 22.96 -7.82
N ILE A 31 2.49 22.04 -8.68
CA ILE A 31 3.58 22.38 -9.59
C ILE A 31 3.12 23.65 -10.33
N ASP A 32 3.73 24.79 -10.02
CA ASP A 32 3.46 26.11 -10.63
C ASP A 32 1.98 26.51 -10.73
N GLY A 33 1.26 26.63 -9.61
CA GLY A 33 -0.09 27.22 -9.59
C GLY A 33 -1.18 26.41 -10.32
N LEU A 34 -0.85 25.22 -10.85
CA LEU A 34 -1.80 24.31 -11.49
C LEU A 34 -2.47 23.38 -10.47
N PRO A 35 -3.79 23.13 -10.59
CA PRO A 35 -4.51 22.24 -9.70
C PRO A 35 -3.99 20.80 -9.77
N MET A 36 -4.08 20.08 -8.66
CA MET A 36 -3.63 18.69 -8.53
C MET A 36 -4.28 17.78 -9.57
N THR A 37 -3.48 16.99 -10.29
CA THR A 37 -3.96 16.10 -11.37
C THR A 37 -4.93 15.03 -10.83
N ARG A 38 -5.81 14.53 -11.70
CA ARG A 38 -6.73 13.42 -11.35
C ARG A 38 -5.96 12.19 -10.87
N LEU A 39 -4.83 11.89 -11.51
CA LEU A 39 -3.95 10.77 -11.13
C LEU A 39 -3.34 10.96 -9.73
N GLN A 40 -2.87 12.16 -9.40
CA GLN A 40 -2.32 12.47 -8.08
C GLN A 40 -3.40 12.41 -6.98
N ARG A 41 -4.61 12.91 -7.24
CA ARG A 41 -5.75 12.83 -6.31
C ARG A 41 -6.18 11.38 -6.06
N ARG A 42 -6.26 10.57 -7.11
CA ARG A 42 -6.55 9.13 -7.02
C ARG A 42 -5.49 8.41 -6.20
N ALA A 43 -4.21 8.68 -6.44
CA ALA A 43 -3.10 8.07 -5.71
C ALA A 43 -3.17 8.39 -4.21
N TRP A 44 -3.55 9.61 -3.82
CA TRP A 44 -3.75 9.98 -2.42
C TRP A 44 -4.90 9.22 -1.77
N TRP A 45 -6.06 9.11 -2.44
CA TRP A 45 -7.20 8.36 -1.92
C TRP A 45 -6.88 6.88 -1.77
N SER A 46 -6.24 6.29 -2.78
CA SER A 46 -5.80 4.89 -2.76
C SER A 46 -4.83 4.64 -1.60
N LEU A 47 -3.85 5.52 -1.42
CA LEU A 47 -2.86 5.41 -0.35
C LEU A 47 -3.51 5.53 1.04
N ALA A 48 -4.38 6.53 1.24
CA ALA A 48 -5.09 6.73 2.50
C ALA A 48 -5.97 5.51 2.83
N LEU A 49 -6.73 5.02 1.85
CA LEU A 49 -7.59 3.85 2.00
C LEU A 49 -6.77 2.62 2.38
N SER A 50 -5.73 2.29 1.62
CA SER A 50 -4.88 1.13 1.89
C SER A 50 -4.20 1.22 3.27
N LEU A 51 -3.79 2.41 3.72
CA LEU A 51 -3.25 2.60 5.08
C LEU A 51 -4.29 2.33 6.17
N VAL A 52 -5.52 2.82 6.01
CA VAL A 52 -6.61 2.59 6.97
C VAL A 52 -6.90 1.10 7.12
N PHE A 53 -7.04 0.38 6.01
CA PHE A 53 -7.30 -1.07 6.05
C PHE A 53 -6.12 -1.87 6.61
N THR A 54 -4.89 -1.48 6.26
CA THR A 54 -3.68 -2.09 6.85
C THR A 54 -3.66 -1.89 8.37
N GLY A 55 -3.94 -0.67 8.84
CA GLY A 55 -4.02 -0.36 10.27
C GLY A 55 -5.12 -1.16 10.98
N ALA A 56 -6.30 -1.30 10.36
CA ALA A 56 -7.40 -2.09 10.89
C ALA A 56 -7.02 -3.57 11.05
N LEU A 57 -6.32 -4.16 10.08
CA LEU A 57 -5.84 -5.54 10.16
C LEU A 57 -4.78 -5.73 11.25
N VAL A 58 -3.82 -4.82 11.35
CA VAL A 58 -2.80 -4.86 12.41
C VAL A 58 -3.49 -4.77 13.79
N LEU A 59 -4.45 -3.85 13.95
CA LEU A 59 -5.21 -3.72 15.19
C LEU A 59 -6.04 -4.98 15.51
N LEU A 60 -6.65 -5.59 14.50
CA LEU A 60 -7.44 -6.81 14.66
C LEU A 60 -6.56 -7.98 15.16
N PHE A 61 -5.42 -8.21 14.52
CA PHE A 61 -4.53 -9.33 14.88
C PHE A 61 -3.75 -9.09 16.18
N THR A 62 -3.46 -7.84 16.52
CA THR A 62 -2.85 -7.50 17.81
C THR A 62 -3.80 -7.73 18.98
N THR A 63 -5.10 -7.46 18.79
CA THR A 63 -6.11 -7.58 19.86
C THR A 63 -6.69 -8.98 20.00
N ARG A 64 -6.95 -9.68 18.89
CA ARG A 64 -7.56 -11.03 18.90
C ARG A 64 -6.54 -12.16 18.85
N GLY A 65 -5.31 -11.87 18.42
CA GLY A 65 -4.29 -12.89 18.18
C GLY A 65 -4.53 -13.66 16.87
N VAL A 66 -3.45 -14.23 16.33
CA VAL A 66 -3.48 -15.01 15.08
C VAL A 66 -4.24 -16.32 15.24
N GLN A 67 -4.19 -16.94 16.42
CA GLN A 67 -4.84 -18.22 16.71
C GLN A 67 -6.37 -18.14 16.67
N ALA A 68 -6.94 -16.97 17.00
CA ALA A 68 -8.39 -16.76 16.97
C ALA A 68 -8.97 -16.91 15.55
N TYR A 69 -8.14 -16.75 14.51
CA TYR A 69 -8.55 -16.96 13.14
C TYR A 69 -8.96 -18.40 12.88
N ASP A 70 -8.36 -19.38 13.55
CA ASP A 70 -8.68 -20.77 13.30
C ASP A 70 -9.92 -21.25 14.04
N SER A 71 -10.23 -20.62 15.17
CA SER A 71 -11.37 -20.96 16.03
C SER A 71 -12.66 -20.20 15.70
N ASP A 72 -12.57 -18.98 15.17
CA ASP A 72 -13.73 -18.10 14.97
C ASP A 72 -14.01 -17.82 13.48
N SER A 73 -15.08 -18.44 12.97
CA SER A 73 -15.56 -18.22 11.60
C SER A 73 -15.91 -16.76 11.31
N SER A 74 -16.40 -16.01 12.30
CA SER A 74 -16.77 -14.59 12.15
C SER A 74 -15.53 -13.74 11.90
N LEU A 75 -14.43 -14.03 12.61
CA LEU A 75 -13.16 -13.35 12.42
C LEU A 75 -12.60 -13.62 11.02
N ARG A 76 -12.73 -14.84 10.49
CA ARG A 76 -12.32 -15.18 9.12
C ARG A 76 -13.05 -14.33 8.09
N PHE A 77 -14.37 -14.21 8.20
CA PHE A 77 -15.17 -13.37 7.29
C PHE A 77 -14.81 -11.89 7.40
N LEU A 78 -14.54 -11.39 8.62
CA LEU A 78 -14.11 -10.02 8.83
C LEU A 78 -12.75 -9.76 8.15
N VAL A 79 -11.79 -10.68 8.31
CA VAL A 79 -10.47 -10.59 7.67
C VAL A 79 -10.62 -10.60 6.14
N TYR A 80 -11.43 -11.50 5.57
CA TYR A 80 -11.69 -11.52 4.12
C TYR A 80 -12.36 -10.22 3.65
N GLY A 81 -13.34 -9.71 4.38
CA GLY A 81 -13.99 -8.44 4.10
C GLY A 81 -12.99 -7.28 4.10
N LEU A 82 -12.15 -7.18 5.13
CA LEU A 82 -11.10 -6.16 5.22
C LEU A 82 -10.07 -6.25 4.09
N PHE A 83 -9.91 -7.40 3.44
CA PHE A 83 -9.03 -7.54 2.29
C PHE A 83 -9.70 -7.24 0.95
N ILE A 84 -10.96 -7.67 0.77
CA ILE A 84 -11.69 -7.47 -0.48
C ILE A 84 -12.19 -6.02 -0.60
N CYS A 85 -12.69 -5.43 0.49
CA CYS A 85 -13.22 -4.06 0.52
C CYS A 85 -12.25 -3.00 -0.03
N PRO A 86 -10.95 -2.93 0.38
CA PRO A 86 -10.04 -1.94 -0.16
C PRO A 86 -9.73 -2.16 -1.65
N LEU A 87 -9.74 -3.40 -2.13
CA LEU A 87 -9.55 -3.69 -3.55
C LEU A 87 -10.74 -3.19 -4.38
N LEU A 88 -11.96 -3.49 -3.92
CA LEU A 88 -13.19 -3.02 -4.56
C LEU A 88 -13.32 -1.50 -4.50
N ALA A 89 -13.03 -0.89 -3.35
CA ALA A 89 -13.08 0.55 -3.20
C ALA A 89 -12.02 1.26 -4.07
N ASN A 90 -10.82 0.67 -4.22
CA ASN A 90 -9.82 1.18 -5.17
C ASN A 90 -10.29 1.09 -6.63
N LEU A 91 -11.02 0.04 -7.00
CA LEU A 91 -11.64 -0.07 -8.32
C LEU A 91 -12.70 1.02 -8.52
N LEU A 92 -13.54 1.29 -7.51
CA LEU A 92 -14.62 2.28 -7.61
C LEU A 92 -14.13 3.74 -7.68
N ILE A 93 -12.96 4.06 -7.10
CA ILE A 93 -12.41 5.42 -7.13
C ILE A 93 -12.10 5.88 -8.57
N ASP A 94 -11.75 4.95 -9.46
CA ASP A 94 -11.55 5.24 -10.88
C ASP A 94 -11.68 3.93 -11.69
N PRO A 95 -12.91 3.59 -12.15
CA PRO A 95 -13.26 2.26 -12.62
C PRO A 95 -12.28 1.66 -13.61
N PHE A 96 -11.75 2.46 -14.54
CA PHE A 96 -10.88 1.97 -15.62
C PHE A 96 -9.95 3.07 -16.21
N GLY A 97 -9.71 4.18 -15.49
CA GLY A 97 -8.94 5.31 -16.06
C GLY A 97 -9.61 5.91 -17.30
N LEU A 98 -10.94 5.78 -17.40
CA LEU A 98 -11.70 6.25 -18.54
C LEU A 98 -11.63 7.79 -18.60
N PRO A 99 -11.36 8.37 -19.78
CA PRO A 99 -11.46 9.80 -19.98
C PRO A 99 -12.83 10.28 -19.52
N ASP A 100 -12.89 11.44 -18.88
CA ASP A 100 -14.18 12.08 -18.65
C ASP A 100 -14.91 12.29 -19.98
N ARG A 101 -16.25 12.28 -19.93
CA ARG A 101 -17.12 12.43 -21.12
C ARG A 101 -16.76 13.64 -21.98
N ASP A 102 -16.12 14.64 -21.40
CA ASP A 102 -15.75 15.90 -22.03
C ASP A 102 -14.32 15.91 -22.62
N GLY A 103 -13.59 14.78 -22.57
CA GLY A 103 -12.22 14.66 -23.09
C GLY A 103 -11.14 15.33 -22.22
N SER A 104 -11.53 16.05 -21.17
CA SER A 104 -10.65 16.70 -20.18
C SER A 104 -9.87 15.73 -19.28
N GLY A 105 -10.19 14.43 -19.34
CA GLY A 105 -9.49 13.37 -18.61
C GLY A 105 -8.36 12.69 -19.40
N GLN A 106 -7.92 13.27 -20.53
CA GLN A 106 -6.81 12.71 -21.30
C GLN A 106 -5.50 12.85 -20.50
N SER A 107 -4.80 11.74 -20.32
CA SER A 107 -3.53 11.69 -19.59
C SER A 107 -2.54 12.68 -20.21
N ASP A 108 -2.11 13.67 -19.43
CA ASP A 108 -1.04 14.60 -19.82
C ASP A 108 0.27 13.81 -20.05
N GLU A 109 1.19 14.34 -20.85
CA GLU A 109 2.52 13.74 -21.05
C GLU A 109 3.26 13.55 -19.72
N ARG A 110 2.99 14.44 -18.76
CA ARG A 110 3.50 14.36 -17.39
C ARG A 110 2.99 13.10 -16.67
N ASP A 111 1.71 12.80 -16.81
CA ASP A 111 1.07 11.63 -16.17
C ASP A 111 1.65 10.34 -16.73
N VAL A 112 1.90 10.29 -18.05
CA VAL A 112 2.56 9.15 -18.71
C VAL A 112 3.97 8.94 -18.17
N ARG A 113 4.80 10.01 -18.11
CA ARG A 113 6.16 9.93 -17.58
C ARG A 113 6.22 9.50 -16.11
N VAL A 114 5.22 9.87 -15.30
CA VAL A 114 5.09 9.40 -13.90
C VAL A 114 4.70 7.91 -13.87
N LEU A 115 3.72 7.50 -14.68
CA LEU A 115 3.25 6.12 -14.75
C LEU A 115 4.31 5.14 -15.26
N GLU A 116 5.24 5.56 -16.11
CA GLU A 116 6.37 4.73 -16.54
C GLU A 116 7.34 4.40 -15.39
N ARG A 117 7.46 5.30 -14.40
CA ARG A 117 8.41 5.19 -13.29
C ARG A 117 7.78 4.58 -12.04
N ALA A 118 6.49 4.83 -11.82
CA ALA A 118 5.77 4.40 -10.61
C ALA A 118 5.84 2.88 -10.34
N PRO A 119 5.76 1.98 -11.35
CA PRO A 119 5.88 0.53 -11.14
C PRO A 119 7.20 0.10 -10.49
N ARG A 120 8.29 0.87 -10.62
CA ARG A 120 9.56 0.54 -9.96
C ARG A 120 9.42 0.57 -8.43
N VAL A 121 8.70 1.58 -7.91
CA VAL A 121 8.45 1.73 -6.47
C VAL A 121 7.51 0.62 -5.99
N GLN A 122 6.50 0.29 -6.80
CA GLN A 122 5.61 -0.85 -6.58
C GLN A 122 6.38 -2.19 -6.48
N SER A 123 7.26 -2.48 -7.42
CA SER A 123 8.07 -3.71 -7.39
C SER A 123 8.97 -3.76 -6.15
N VAL A 124 9.64 -2.66 -5.80
CA VAL A 124 10.47 -2.60 -4.59
C VAL A 124 9.64 -2.84 -3.33
N ALA A 125 8.45 -2.23 -3.22
CA ALA A 125 7.56 -2.43 -2.09
C ALA A 125 7.16 -3.91 -1.95
N MET A 126 6.75 -4.56 -3.05
CA MET A 126 6.39 -5.99 -3.01
C MET A 126 7.57 -6.88 -2.62
N ILE A 127 8.76 -6.66 -3.21
CA ILE A 127 9.96 -7.45 -2.89
C ILE A 127 10.30 -7.34 -1.41
N LEU A 128 10.28 -6.12 -0.86
CA LEU A 128 10.55 -5.90 0.57
C LEU A 128 9.50 -6.59 1.45
N THR A 129 8.21 -6.49 1.10
CA THR A 129 7.14 -7.18 1.84
C THR A 129 7.34 -8.70 1.84
N LEU A 130 7.64 -9.30 0.68
CA LEU A 130 7.88 -10.74 0.59
C LEU A 130 9.15 -11.17 1.33
N ALA A 131 10.22 -10.36 1.26
CA ALA A 131 11.45 -10.62 1.99
C ALA A 131 11.23 -10.61 3.51
N VAL A 132 10.46 -9.64 4.02
CA VAL A 132 10.09 -9.59 5.44
C VAL A 132 9.30 -10.82 5.85
N TRP A 133 8.30 -11.24 5.06
CA TRP A 133 7.55 -12.46 5.33
C TRP A 133 8.43 -13.70 5.34
N MET A 134 9.31 -13.84 4.36
CA MET A 134 10.26 -14.94 4.28
C MET A 134 11.09 -15.02 5.56
N ILE A 135 11.75 -13.91 5.95
CA ILE A 135 12.61 -13.86 7.14
C ILE A 135 11.80 -14.16 8.41
N CYS A 136 10.65 -13.50 8.61
CA CYS A 136 9.85 -13.66 9.81
C CYS A 136 9.29 -15.09 9.96
N LEU A 137 8.83 -15.70 8.87
CA LEU A 137 8.30 -17.07 8.91
C LEU A 137 9.40 -18.10 9.06
N SER A 138 10.53 -17.92 8.36
CA SER A 138 11.70 -18.77 8.54
C SER A 138 12.19 -18.75 9.98
N LEU A 139 12.28 -17.58 10.62
CA LEU A 139 12.70 -17.49 12.03
C LEU A 139 11.64 -18.01 13.00
N GLY A 140 10.35 -17.77 12.73
CA GLY A 140 9.27 -18.13 13.64
C GLY A 140 8.86 -19.60 13.61
N TYR A 141 9.08 -20.27 12.48
CA TYR A 141 8.62 -21.64 12.23
C TYR A 141 9.73 -22.59 11.78
N HIS A 142 11.01 -22.21 11.97
CA HIS A 142 12.16 -23.05 11.60
C HIS A 142 12.06 -24.43 12.25
N ASP A 143 11.89 -24.44 13.58
CA ASP A 143 11.95 -25.66 14.38
C ASP A 143 10.72 -26.55 14.17
N THR A 144 9.57 -25.95 13.89
CA THR A 144 8.29 -26.65 13.66
C THR A 144 8.20 -27.26 12.27
N GLY A 145 8.98 -26.78 11.30
CA GLY A 145 8.97 -27.26 9.91
C GLY A 145 7.65 -27.06 9.17
N ALA A 146 6.69 -26.34 9.75
CA ALA A 146 5.35 -26.16 9.22
C ALA A 146 4.84 -24.73 9.49
N ILE A 147 4.33 -24.08 8.44
CA ILE A 147 3.75 -22.73 8.50
C ILE A 147 2.23 -22.84 8.50
N PRO A 148 1.52 -22.25 9.49
CA PRO A 148 0.07 -22.22 9.51
C PRO A 148 -0.55 -21.55 8.28
N MET A 149 -1.66 -22.11 7.80
CA MET A 149 -2.35 -21.70 6.57
C MET A 149 -2.72 -20.21 6.55
N ILE A 150 -3.08 -19.64 7.70
CA ILE A 150 -3.40 -18.20 7.82
C ILE A 150 -2.29 -17.30 7.28
N PHE A 151 -1.01 -17.66 7.47
CA PHE A 151 0.08 -16.81 7.02
C PHE A 151 0.18 -16.74 5.50
N ILE A 152 -0.24 -17.78 4.77
CA ILE A 152 -0.27 -17.74 3.31
C ILE A 152 -1.30 -16.70 2.83
N TYR A 153 -2.47 -16.65 3.48
CA TYR A 153 -3.44 -15.59 3.21
C TYR A 153 -2.84 -14.22 3.53
N LEU A 154 -2.22 -14.06 4.70
CA LEU A 154 -1.61 -12.78 5.10
C LEU A 154 -0.48 -12.34 4.14
N ILE A 155 0.36 -13.25 3.66
CA ILE A 155 1.37 -12.97 2.63
C ILE A 155 0.68 -12.46 1.37
N PHE A 156 -0.26 -13.22 0.82
CA PHE A 156 -0.95 -12.86 -0.41
C PHE A 156 -1.58 -11.48 -0.31
N PHE A 157 -2.32 -11.22 0.76
CA PHE A 157 -3.00 -9.95 0.92
C PHE A 157 -2.07 -8.79 1.24
N SER A 158 -1.01 -9.02 2.01
CA SER A 158 0.01 -7.99 2.23
C SER A 158 0.73 -7.62 0.95
N ALA A 159 0.95 -8.58 0.03
CA ALA A 159 1.52 -8.32 -1.28
C ALA A 159 0.58 -7.48 -2.14
N LEU A 160 -0.74 -7.74 -2.10
CA LEU A 160 -1.74 -6.90 -2.76
C LEU A 160 -1.78 -5.47 -2.20
N LEU A 161 -1.69 -5.32 -0.88
CA LEU A 161 -1.62 -4.00 -0.23
C LEU A 161 -0.32 -3.27 -0.60
N ALA A 162 0.82 -3.95 -0.56
CA ALA A 162 2.12 -3.40 -0.96
C ALA A 162 2.14 -3.00 -2.44
N ASN A 163 1.45 -3.76 -3.29
CA ASN A 163 1.26 -3.47 -4.70
C ASN A 163 0.50 -2.14 -4.90
N GLY A 164 -0.66 -1.99 -4.26
CA GLY A 164 -1.46 -0.76 -4.36
C GLY A 164 -0.79 0.46 -3.72
N LEU A 165 -0.20 0.29 -2.53
CA LEU A 165 0.54 1.34 -1.82
C LEU A 165 1.77 1.76 -2.60
N GLY A 166 2.54 0.81 -3.13
CA GLY A 166 3.77 1.08 -3.86
C GLY A 166 3.52 1.81 -5.18
N LEU A 167 2.44 1.47 -5.89
CA LEU A 167 2.03 2.22 -7.09
C LEU A 167 1.63 3.66 -6.73
N SER A 168 0.76 3.82 -5.73
CA SER A 168 0.29 5.15 -5.29
C SER A 168 1.43 6.03 -4.78
N LEU A 169 2.34 5.45 -4.01
CA LEU A 169 3.55 6.12 -3.53
C LEU A 169 4.48 6.48 -4.71
N GLY A 170 4.63 5.57 -5.67
CA GLY A 170 5.41 5.80 -6.89
C GLY A 170 4.90 6.99 -7.70
N ILE A 171 3.58 7.12 -7.83
CA ILE A 171 2.94 8.27 -8.49
C ILE A 171 3.26 9.57 -7.74
N ILE A 172 3.04 9.60 -6.42
CA ILE A 172 3.29 10.79 -5.59
C ILE A 172 4.77 11.20 -5.64
N LEU A 173 5.69 10.24 -5.56
CA LEU A 173 7.13 10.49 -5.67
C LEU A 173 7.53 10.97 -7.07
N GLY A 174 6.88 10.46 -8.11
CA GLY A 174 7.08 10.87 -9.50
C GLY A 174 6.78 12.35 -9.70
N TYR A 175 5.60 12.81 -9.27
CA TYR A 175 5.25 14.24 -9.36
C TYR A 175 6.18 15.12 -8.52
N ARG A 176 6.56 14.71 -7.30
CA ARG A 176 7.50 15.48 -6.46
C ARG A 176 8.87 15.61 -7.10
N LYS A 177 9.33 14.58 -7.82
CA LYS A 177 10.58 14.64 -8.57
C LYS A 177 10.46 15.67 -9.71
N MET A 178 9.36 15.67 -10.45
CA MET A 178 9.16 16.61 -11.55
C MET A 178 9.18 18.08 -11.08
N VAL A 179 8.50 18.40 -9.97
CA VAL A 179 8.56 19.74 -9.34
C VAL A 179 10.00 20.15 -9.07
N ARG A 180 10.77 19.26 -8.45
CA ARG A 180 12.10 19.58 -7.95
C ARG A 180 13.13 19.82 -9.04
N TYR A 181 12.96 19.17 -10.20
CA TYR A 181 13.92 19.24 -11.31
C TYR A 181 13.42 20.07 -12.50
N GLY A 182 12.24 20.68 -12.40
CA GLY A 182 11.67 21.48 -13.49
C GLY A 182 11.38 20.67 -14.76
N GLU A 183 11.10 19.37 -14.64
CA GLU A 183 10.79 18.48 -15.78
C GLU A 183 9.34 18.63 -16.28
N GLY A 184 8.69 19.76 -15.96
CA GLY A 184 7.25 20.04 -16.16
C GLY A 184 6.90 20.48 -17.56
#